data_AF-A0A842QFR0-F1
#
_entry.id   AF-A0A842QFR0-F1
#
_cell.length_a   1.000
_cell.length_b   1.000
_cell.length_c   1.000
_cell.angle_alpha   90.00
_cell.angle_beta   90.00
_cell.angle_gamma   90.00
#
_symmetry.space_group_name_H-M   'P 1'
#
loop_
_entity.id
_entity.type
_entity.pdbx_description
1 polymer ?
#
loop_
_entity_poly.entity_id
_entity_poly.type
_entity_poly.pdbx_seq_one_letter_code
_entity_poly.pdbx_strand_id
1 'polypeptide(L)'
;MLYDADDLHRLRKEAGLTQEDLAEDVGVSQSYIARIENKSLDPKLSIVNRIVKTLKRIRSQSCSEIMSRNPVSVKARDSVSVAIQLMRERGFSQLPVLKGTNTIGLITERDVIRNLGHNLDELSVESVISSGGVPMFDEETPVDAIMPLFDRYQAVVVQKMGRITGIITRSDLLHLNR
;
A
#
# COMPACT_ATOMS: atom_id res chain seq x y z
N MET A 1 -17.50 27.08 -10.49
CA MET A 1 -16.30 26.42 -9.93
C MET A 1 -16.27 24.99 -10.45
N LEU A 2 -15.09 24.42 -10.72
CA LEU A 2 -14.97 23.06 -11.28
C LEU A 2 -15.29 21.96 -10.24
N TYR A 3 -15.36 22.31 -8.96
CA TYR A 3 -15.71 21.43 -7.84
C TYR A 3 -16.61 22.19 -6.87
N ASP A 4 -17.71 21.59 -6.45
CA ASP A 4 -18.61 22.13 -5.41
C ASP A 4 -18.35 21.50 -4.03
N ALA A 5 -19.14 21.88 -3.03
CA ALA A 5 -18.98 21.36 -1.66
C ALA A 5 -19.15 19.83 -1.56
N ASP A 6 -20.04 19.26 -2.37
CA ASP A 6 -20.29 17.80 -2.38
C ASP A 6 -19.10 17.07 -3.03
N ASP A 7 -18.53 17.65 -4.09
CA ASP A 7 -17.30 17.15 -4.71
C ASP A 7 -16.12 17.15 -3.73
N LEU A 8 -15.90 18.25 -3.00
CA LEU A 8 -14.81 18.37 -2.04
C LEU A 8 -14.97 17.37 -0.89
N HIS A 9 -16.19 17.20 -0.38
CA HIS A 9 -16.48 16.22 0.66
C HIS A 9 -16.20 14.79 0.19
N ARG A 10 -16.70 14.44 -1.01
CA ARG A 10 -16.48 13.13 -1.62
C ARG A 10 -14.99 12.87 -1.84
N LEU A 11 -14.27 13.79 -2.46
CA LEU A 11 -12.84 13.65 -2.74
C LEU A 11 -12.01 13.48 -1.47
N ARG A 12 -12.34 14.20 -0.39
CA ARG A 12 -11.68 14.02 0.91
C ARG A 12 -11.93 12.63 1.49
N LYS A 13 -13.18 12.15 1.44
CA LYS A 13 -13.54 10.82 1.92
C LYS A 13 -12.89 9.69 1.12
N GLU A 14 -12.85 9.84 -0.21
CA GLU A 14 -12.13 8.92 -1.11
C GLU A 14 -10.61 8.92 -0.83
N ALA A 15 -10.05 10.06 -0.45
CA ALA A 15 -8.64 10.17 -0.04
C ALA A 15 -8.39 9.67 1.39
N GLY A 16 -9.40 9.16 2.11
CA GLY A 16 -9.24 8.60 3.46
C GLY A 16 -9.02 9.63 4.59
N LEU A 17 -9.09 10.94 4.29
CA LEU A 17 -8.76 12.00 5.25
C LEU A 17 -9.93 12.36 6.16
N THR A 18 -9.61 12.70 7.40
CA THR A 18 -10.51 13.44 8.29
C THR A 18 -10.59 14.92 7.86
N GLN A 19 -11.54 15.67 8.43
CA GLN A 19 -11.59 17.12 8.20
C GLN A 19 -10.41 17.83 8.85
N GLU A 20 -9.84 17.25 9.90
CA GLU A 20 -8.68 17.79 10.62
C GLU A 20 -7.42 17.63 9.77
N ASP A 21 -7.16 16.43 9.23
CA ASP A 21 -6.02 16.14 8.36
C ASP A 21 -5.99 17.09 7.15
N LEU A 22 -7.14 17.25 6.47
CA LEU A 22 -7.25 18.17 5.33
C LEU A 22 -7.04 19.63 5.74
N ALA A 23 -7.50 20.02 6.93
CA ALA A 23 -7.38 21.38 7.41
C ALA A 23 -5.91 21.74 7.72
N GLU A 24 -5.17 20.83 8.35
CA GLU A 24 -3.75 20.98 8.64
C GLU A 24 -2.94 21.17 7.35
N ASP A 25 -3.11 20.27 6.38
CA ASP A 25 -2.42 20.32 5.09
C ASP A 25 -2.75 21.58 4.27
N VAL A 26 -3.99 22.06 4.36
CA VAL A 26 -4.46 23.28 3.70
C VAL A 26 -4.18 24.52 4.54
N GLY A 27 -3.65 24.41 5.76
CA GLY A 27 -3.39 25.54 6.65
C GLY A 27 -4.63 26.39 6.93
N VAL A 28 -5.75 25.74 7.24
CA VAL A 28 -7.00 26.34 7.72
C VAL A 28 -7.48 25.61 8.98
N SER A 29 -8.54 26.08 9.64
CA SER A 29 -9.09 25.35 10.79
C SER A 29 -10.00 24.19 10.35
N GLN A 30 -10.08 23.13 11.16
CA GLN A 30 -11.01 22.01 10.93
C GLN A 30 -12.46 22.50 10.77
N SER A 31 -12.88 23.48 11.58
CA SER A 31 -14.22 24.05 11.48
C SER A 31 -14.44 24.82 10.17
N TYR A 32 -13.39 25.35 9.53
CA TYR A 32 -13.47 25.96 8.21
C TYR A 32 -13.82 24.90 7.15
N ILE A 33 -13.13 23.76 7.15
CA ILE A 33 -13.44 22.63 6.27
C ILE A 33 -14.86 22.10 6.51
N ALA A 34 -15.25 21.90 7.78
CA ALA A 34 -16.59 21.42 8.12
C ALA A 34 -17.70 22.35 7.61
N ARG A 35 -17.47 23.67 7.66
CA ARG A 35 -18.42 24.68 7.15
C ARG A 35 -18.50 24.74 5.64
N ILE A 36 -17.41 24.43 4.92
CA ILE A 36 -17.45 24.27 3.47
C ILE A 36 -18.33 23.07 3.12
N GLU A 37 -18.08 21.92 3.74
CA GLU A 37 -18.78 20.67 3.40
C GLU A 37 -20.27 20.68 3.73
N ASN A 38 -20.67 21.34 4.82
CA ASN A 38 -22.08 21.50 5.16
C ASN A 38 -22.77 22.67 4.43
N LYS A 39 -22.08 23.30 3.47
CA LYS A 39 -22.59 24.40 2.63
C LYS A 39 -22.91 25.68 3.40
N SER A 40 -22.41 25.84 4.64
CA SER A 40 -22.59 27.05 5.46
C SER A 40 -21.52 28.12 5.23
N LEU A 41 -20.51 27.83 4.41
CA LEU A 41 -19.45 28.75 4.02
C LEU A 41 -19.06 28.53 2.56
N ASP A 42 -19.04 29.61 1.78
CA ASP A 42 -18.44 29.64 0.44
C ASP A 42 -16.96 30.09 0.56
N PRO A 43 -15.99 29.21 0.28
CA PRO A 43 -14.58 29.54 0.43
C PRO A 43 -14.07 30.40 -0.73
N LYS A 44 -13.01 31.18 -0.47
CA LYS A 44 -12.27 31.86 -1.54
C LYS A 44 -11.69 30.83 -2.51
N LEU A 45 -11.67 31.17 -3.81
CA LEU A 45 -11.13 30.31 -4.86
C LEU A 45 -9.69 29.85 -4.58
N SER A 46 -8.86 30.69 -3.94
CA SER A 46 -7.50 30.32 -3.54
C SER A 46 -7.46 29.16 -2.54
N ILE A 47 -8.44 29.08 -1.63
CA ILE A 47 -8.56 27.97 -0.68
C ILE A 47 -9.06 26.71 -1.40
N VAL A 48 -10.06 26.83 -2.28
CA VAL A 48 -10.54 25.70 -3.10
C VAL A 48 -9.39 25.09 -3.89
N ASN A 49 -8.57 25.92 -4.55
CA ASN A 49 -7.43 25.46 -5.31
C ASN A 49 -6.38 24.73 -4.44
N ARG A 50 -6.15 25.19 -3.21
CA ARG A 50 -5.26 24.51 -2.25
C ARG A 50 -5.84 23.16 -1.82
N ILE A 51 -7.13 23.12 -1.46
CA ILE A 51 -7.84 21.87 -1.12
C ILE A 51 -7.71 20.87 -2.27
N VAL A 52 -8.09 21.27 -3.48
CA VAL A 52 -8.04 20.39 -4.66
C VAL A 52 -6.60 19.92 -4.93
N LYS A 53 -5.60 20.79 -4.79
CA LYS A 53 -4.19 20.40 -4.96
C LYS A 53 -3.75 19.38 -3.90
N THR A 54 -4.10 19.59 -2.63
CA THR A 54 -3.81 18.65 -1.53
C THR A 54 -4.46 17.30 -1.78
N LEU A 55 -5.76 17.29 -2.08
CA LEU A 55 -6.52 16.06 -2.36
C LEU A 55 -5.98 15.33 -3.59
N LYS A 56 -5.53 16.06 -4.62
CA LYS A 56 -4.87 15.46 -5.79
C LYS A 56 -3.48 14.91 -5.47
N ARG A 57 -2.68 15.60 -4.66
CA ARG A 57 -1.33 15.17 -4.26
C ARG A 57 -1.38 13.84 -3.52
N ILE A 58 -2.32 13.69 -2.59
CA ILE A 58 -2.48 12.48 -1.79
C ILE A 58 -2.92 11.30 -2.67
N ARG A 59 -3.70 11.57 -3.72
CA ARG A 59 -4.05 10.57 -4.75
C ARG A 59 -2.96 10.32 -5.79
N SER A 60 -1.92 11.16 -5.86
CA SER A 60 -0.87 11.08 -6.88
C SER A 60 0.46 10.60 -6.35
N GLN A 61 0.55 10.14 -5.09
CA GLN A 61 1.78 9.50 -4.63
C GLN A 61 2.03 8.28 -5.50
N SER A 62 3.27 8.17 -5.96
CA SER A 62 3.76 7.01 -6.70
C SER A 62 4.06 5.87 -5.73
N CYS A 63 4.03 4.63 -6.23
CA CYS A 63 4.46 3.46 -5.48
C CYS A 63 5.86 3.66 -4.88
N SER A 64 6.75 4.35 -5.59
CA SER A 64 8.13 4.62 -5.16
C SER A 64 8.25 5.47 -3.89
N GLU A 65 7.22 6.28 -3.58
CA GLU A 65 7.19 7.17 -2.42
C GLU A 65 6.78 6.44 -1.14
N ILE A 66 6.03 5.34 -1.26
CA ILE A 66 5.43 4.66 -0.10
C ILE A 66 5.96 3.23 0.10
N MET A 67 6.68 2.69 -0.89
CA MET A 67 7.21 1.34 -0.80
C MET A 67 8.33 1.21 0.23
N SER A 68 8.33 0.07 0.90
CA SER A 68 9.50 -0.40 1.61
C SER A 68 10.55 -0.88 0.60
N ARG A 69 11.70 -0.19 0.55
CA ARG A 69 12.80 -0.51 -0.38
C ARG A 69 13.55 -1.76 0.06
N ASN A 70 14.09 -2.50 -0.91
CA ASN A 70 14.91 -3.69 -0.68
C ASN A 70 14.24 -4.70 0.27
N PRO A 71 13.05 -5.22 -0.08
CA PRO A 71 12.31 -6.10 0.81
C PRO A 71 13.12 -7.35 1.13
N VAL A 72 13.11 -7.72 2.41
CA VAL A 72 13.70 -8.97 2.86
C VAL A 72 12.94 -10.12 2.19
N SER A 73 13.66 -10.98 1.49
CA SER A 73 13.10 -12.03 0.64
C SER A 73 13.75 -13.39 0.91
N VAL A 74 13.07 -14.47 0.52
CA VAL A 74 13.62 -15.84 0.50
C VAL A 74 13.76 -16.35 -0.92
N LYS A 75 14.61 -17.35 -1.14
CA LYS A 75 14.73 -18.01 -2.45
C LYS A 75 13.67 -19.10 -2.57
N ALA A 76 13.25 -19.36 -3.79
CA ALA A 76 12.30 -20.43 -4.16
C ALA A 76 12.68 -21.81 -3.59
N ARG A 77 13.99 -22.08 -3.51
CA ARG A 77 14.55 -23.35 -3.03
C ARG A 77 14.95 -23.35 -1.55
N ASP A 78 14.81 -22.23 -0.86
CA ASP A 78 15.02 -22.23 0.61
C ASP A 78 13.93 -23.09 1.25
N SER A 79 14.22 -23.64 2.43
CA SER A 79 13.23 -24.40 3.18
C SER A 79 12.16 -23.46 3.75
N VAL A 80 10.98 -24.01 4.03
CA VAL A 80 9.92 -23.26 4.73
C VAL A 80 10.38 -22.83 6.12
N SER A 81 11.21 -23.63 6.80
CA SER A 81 11.79 -23.26 8.10
C SER A 81 12.66 -22.00 8.06
N VAL A 82 13.45 -21.80 7.00
CA VAL A 82 14.22 -20.56 6.78
C VAL A 82 13.29 -19.35 6.65
N ALA A 83 12.19 -19.49 5.91
CA ALA A 83 11.20 -18.43 5.79
C ALA A 83 10.55 -18.08 7.14
N ILE A 84 10.20 -19.09 7.94
CA ILE A 84 9.64 -18.91 9.30
C ILE A 84 10.61 -18.18 10.21
N GLN A 85 11.89 -18.57 10.19
CA GLN A 85 12.91 -17.92 11.00
C GLN A 85 13.01 -16.43 10.64
N LEU A 86 13.07 -16.12 9.35
CA LEU A 86 13.20 -14.74 8.86
C LEU A 86 11.95 -13.90 9.19
N MET A 87 10.75 -14.49 9.05
CA MET A 87 9.48 -13.89 9.48
C MET A 87 9.51 -13.54 10.96
N ARG A 88 9.91 -14.49 11.82
CA ARG A 88 9.96 -14.30 13.27
C ARG A 88 11.00 -13.26 13.69
N GLU A 89 12.20 -13.31 13.14
CA GLU A 89 13.30 -12.40 13.48
C GLU A 89 12.99 -10.94 13.12
N ARG A 90 12.22 -10.74 12.04
CA ARG A 90 11.90 -9.41 11.52
C ARG A 90 10.50 -8.93 11.84
N GLY A 91 9.64 -9.78 12.41
CA GLY A 91 8.24 -9.48 12.66
C GLY A 91 7.41 -9.34 11.38
N PHE A 92 7.76 -10.08 10.33
CA PHE A 92 7.05 -10.07 9.05
C PHE A 92 6.06 -11.24 8.97
N SER A 93 4.85 -10.98 8.48
CA SER A 93 3.83 -12.01 8.23
C SER A 93 3.91 -12.64 6.83
N GLN A 94 4.81 -12.11 5.99
CA GLN A 94 5.00 -12.55 4.62
C GLN A 94 6.34 -12.11 4.06
N LEU A 95 6.84 -12.84 3.06
CA LEU A 95 8.11 -12.57 2.40
C LEU A 95 7.98 -12.77 0.88
N PRO A 96 8.57 -11.90 0.04
CA PRO A 96 8.78 -12.18 -1.36
C PRO A 96 9.61 -13.44 -1.58
N VAL A 97 9.22 -14.22 -2.58
CA VAL A 97 9.92 -15.44 -2.99
C VAL A 97 10.59 -15.21 -4.34
N LEU A 98 11.91 -15.34 -4.36
CA LEU A 98 12.72 -15.09 -5.55
C LEU A 98 13.20 -16.37 -6.21
N LYS A 99 13.07 -16.45 -7.54
CA LYS A 99 13.72 -17.45 -8.38
C LYS A 99 14.73 -16.74 -9.27
N GLY A 100 15.99 -16.75 -8.84
CA GLY A 100 17.02 -15.87 -9.43
C GLY A 100 16.71 -14.42 -9.11
N THR A 101 16.54 -13.58 -10.13
CA THR A 101 16.19 -12.16 -9.99
C THR A 101 14.69 -11.87 -10.00
N ASN A 102 13.86 -12.88 -10.25
CA ASN A 102 12.42 -12.72 -10.48
C ASN A 102 11.63 -13.11 -9.24
N THR A 103 10.63 -12.31 -8.86
CA THR A 103 9.65 -12.71 -7.84
C THR A 103 8.66 -13.69 -8.46
N ILE A 104 8.47 -14.83 -7.81
CA ILE A 104 7.51 -15.86 -8.23
C ILE A 104 6.26 -15.90 -7.33
N GLY A 105 6.29 -15.23 -6.19
CA GLY A 105 5.25 -15.35 -5.18
C GLY A 105 5.53 -14.56 -3.90
N LEU A 106 4.56 -14.60 -3.00
CA LEU A 106 4.76 -14.32 -1.58
C LEU A 106 4.56 -15.64 -0.83
N ILE A 107 5.41 -15.92 0.14
CA ILE A 107 5.10 -16.89 1.19
C ILE A 107 4.49 -16.13 2.36
N THR A 108 3.35 -16.60 2.86
CA THR A 108 2.62 -15.99 3.96
C THR A 108 2.53 -16.93 5.16
N GLU A 109 2.24 -16.39 6.35
CA GLU A 109 1.91 -17.22 7.53
C GLU A 109 0.80 -18.23 7.25
N ARG A 110 -0.18 -17.89 6.39
CA ARG A 110 -1.25 -18.81 6.00
C ARG A 110 -0.72 -20.01 5.24
N ASP A 111 0.23 -19.81 4.33
CA ASP A 111 0.87 -20.90 3.57
C ASP A 111 1.65 -21.79 4.54
N VAL A 112 2.36 -21.21 5.52
CA VAL A 112 3.05 -21.96 6.58
C VAL A 112 2.07 -22.79 7.41
N ILE A 113 1.01 -22.17 7.92
CA ILE A 113 0.01 -22.83 8.79
C ILE A 113 -0.62 -24.03 8.10
N ARG A 114 -0.95 -23.92 6.81
CA ARG A 114 -1.50 -25.02 6.01
C ARG A 114 -0.55 -26.21 5.87
N ASN A 115 0.75 -26.00 6.07
CA ASN A 115 1.79 -27.01 5.88
C ASN A 115 2.45 -27.48 7.19
N LEU A 116 1.97 -27.06 8.38
CA LEU A 116 2.56 -27.45 9.68
C LEU A 116 2.58 -28.96 9.95
N GLY A 117 1.78 -29.76 9.23
CA GLY A 117 1.78 -31.22 9.32
C GLY A 117 2.91 -31.91 8.55
N HIS A 118 3.74 -31.17 7.82
CA HIS A 118 4.85 -31.68 7.02
C HIS A 118 6.21 -31.32 7.64
N ASN A 119 7.29 -31.97 7.17
CA ASN A 119 8.64 -31.58 7.54
C ASN A 119 9.05 -30.28 6.83
N LEU A 120 8.99 -29.17 7.57
CA LEU A 120 9.24 -27.82 7.04
C LEU A 120 10.69 -27.56 6.64
N ASP A 121 11.64 -28.38 7.12
CA ASP A 121 13.05 -28.31 6.72
C ASP A 121 13.29 -28.92 5.33
N GLU A 122 12.44 -29.84 4.89
CA GLU A 122 12.54 -30.51 3.60
C GLU A 122 11.64 -29.87 2.52
N LEU A 123 10.58 -29.18 2.93
CA LEU A 123 9.70 -28.46 2.01
C LEU A 123 10.36 -27.19 1.48
N SER A 124 10.39 -27.02 0.17
CA SER A 124 10.83 -25.78 -0.45
C SER A 124 9.72 -24.74 -0.44
N VAL A 125 10.10 -23.47 -0.31
CA VAL A 125 9.16 -22.35 -0.37
C VAL A 125 8.32 -22.37 -1.66
N GLU A 126 8.92 -22.68 -2.83
CA GLU A 126 8.18 -22.69 -4.10
C GLU A 126 7.07 -23.76 -4.19
N SER A 127 7.16 -24.83 -3.38
CA SER A 127 6.13 -25.87 -3.32
C SER A 127 4.91 -25.52 -2.49
N VAL A 128 5.03 -24.54 -1.58
CA VAL A 128 3.97 -24.18 -0.63
C VAL A 128 3.26 -22.87 -0.98
N ILE A 129 3.90 -21.99 -1.76
CA ILE A 129 3.27 -20.73 -2.17
C ILE A 129 2.00 -21.00 -2.98
N SER A 130 0.94 -20.25 -2.66
CA SER A 130 -0.29 -20.28 -3.44
C SER A 130 -0.02 -19.78 -4.87
N SER A 131 -0.49 -20.51 -5.89
CA SER A 131 -0.20 -20.28 -7.32
C SER A 131 -0.74 -18.97 -7.94
N GLY A 132 -1.05 -17.96 -7.14
CA GLY A 132 -1.75 -16.73 -7.56
C GLY A 132 -0.86 -15.61 -8.12
N GLY A 133 0.46 -15.80 -8.16
CA GLY A 133 1.41 -14.72 -8.45
C GLY A 133 1.31 -13.57 -7.45
N VAL A 134 2.15 -12.55 -7.63
CA VAL A 134 2.06 -11.30 -6.86
C VAL A 134 1.80 -10.18 -7.85
N PRO A 135 0.80 -9.31 -7.62
CA PRO A 135 0.63 -8.13 -8.44
C PRO A 135 1.91 -7.30 -8.43
N MET A 136 2.39 -6.94 -9.62
CA MET A 136 3.62 -6.19 -9.82
C MET A 136 3.32 -4.88 -10.54
N PHE A 137 3.83 -3.76 -10.01
CA PHE A 137 3.60 -2.42 -10.53
C PHE A 137 4.91 -1.66 -10.71
N ASP A 138 4.91 -0.72 -11.65
CA ASP A 138 6.07 0.17 -11.83
C ASP A 138 6.17 1.18 -10.68
N GLU A 139 7.38 1.62 -10.36
CA GLU A 139 7.67 2.64 -9.35
C GLU A 139 6.81 3.89 -9.47
N GLU A 140 6.52 4.33 -10.70
CA GLU A 140 5.75 5.54 -10.98
C GLU A 140 4.22 5.31 -10.94
N THR A 141 3.77 4.08 -10.68
CA THR A 141 2.34 3.76 -10.64
C THR A 141 1.67 4.51 -9.48
N PRO A 142 0.58 5.26 -9.71
CA PRO A 142 -0.16 5.91 -8.64
C PRO A 142 -0.69 4.91 -7.61
N VAL A 143 -0.60 5.27 -6.33
CA VAL A 143 -1.05 4.42 -5.21
C VAL A 143 -2.54 4.13 -5.28
N ASP A 144 -3.37 5.09 -5.71
CA ASP A 144 -4.81 4.90 -5.81
C ASP A 144 -5.21 3.82 -6.83
N ALA A 145 -4.39 3.59 -7.85
CA ALA A 145 -4.60 2.52 -8.83
C ALA A 145 -4.37 1.12 -8.25
N ILE A 146 -3.50 0.98 -7.23
CA ILE A 146 -3.20 -0.31 -6.60
C ILE A 146 -4.03 -0.57 -5.34
N MET A 147 -4.59 0.48 -4.72
CA MET A 147 -5.39 0.36 -3.49
C MET A 147 -6.51 -0.71 -3.56
N PRO A 148 -7.33 -0.80 -4.63
CA PRO A 148 -8.39 -1.82 -4.71
C PRO A 148 -7.88 -3.26 -4.68
N LEU A 149 -6.60 -3.48 -5.01
CA LEU A 149 -6.01 -4.82 -5.02
C LEU A 149 -5.82 -5.35 -3.61
N PHE A 150 -5.70 -4.46 -2.62
CA PHE A 150 -5.51 -4.87 -1.24
C PHE A 150 -6.75 -5.56 -0.65
N ASP A 151 -7.93 -5.47 -1.27
CA ASP A 151 -9.08 -6.28 -0.88
C ASP A 151 -8.82 -7.78 -1.03
N ARG A 152 -7.95 -8.17 -1.97
CA ARG A 152 -7.64 -9.57 -2.31
C ARG A 152 -6.20 -9.96 -1.98
N TYR A 153 -5.27 -9.02 -2.13
CA TYR A 153 -3.85 -9.24 -1.95
C TYR A 153 -3.34 -8.61 -0.65
N GLN A 154 -2.39 -9.26 0.03
CA GLN A 154 -1.80 -8.72 1.26
C GLN A 154 -0.69 -7.69 0.98
N ALA A 155 -0.07 -7.78 -0.20
CA ALA A 155 0.91 -6.83 -0.69
C ALA A 155 0.97 -6.83 -2.21
N VAL A 156 1.60 -5.78 -2.74
CA VAL A 156 2.03 -5.68 -4.13
C VAL A 156 3.54 -5.48 -4.18
N VAL A 157 4.16 -5.98 -5.25
CA VAL A 157 5.60 -5.81 -5.49
C VAL A 157 5.81 -4.64 -6.43
N VAL A 158 6.77 -3.79 -6.11
CA VAL A 158 7.14 -2.64 -6.93
C VAL A 158 8.43 -2.97 -7.69
N GLN A 159 8.45 -2.66 -8.97
CA GLN A 159 9.57 -2.92 -9.85
C GLN A 159 9.95 -1.69 -10.69
N LYS A 160 11.21 -1.66 -11.12
CA LYS A 160 11.71 -0.74 -12.14
C LYS A 160 12.49 -1.53 -13.17
N MET A 161 12.15 -1.39 -14.46
CA MET A 161 12.83 -2.09 -15.55
C MET A 161 12.95 -3.63 -15.31
N GLY A 162 11.90 -4.25 -14.75
CA GLY A 162 11.84 -5.69 -14.48
C GLY A 162 12.63 -6.17 -13.25
N ARG A 163 13.21 -5.26 -12.45
CA ARG A 163 13.86 -5.58 -11.18
C ARG A 163 12.97 -5.15 -10.02
N ILE A 164 12.85 -5.99 -9.00
CA ILE A 164 12.15 -5.64 -7.77
C ILE A 164 12.92 -4.55 -7.05
N THR A 165 12.24 -3.46 -6.72
CA THR A 165 12.82 -2.33 -6.00
C THR A 165 12.13 -2.10 -4.65
N GLY A 166 10.90 -2.59 -4.48
CA GLY A 166 10.17 -2.47 -3.23
C GLY A 166 8.98 -3.42 -3.08
N ILE A 167 8.36 -3.33 -1.91
CA ILE A 167 7.06 -3.95 -1.59
C ILE A 167 6.17 -2.90 -0.93
N ILE A 168 4.87 -2.97 -1.20
CA ILE A 168 3.84 -2.19 -0.49
C ILE A 168 2.87 -3.18 0.13
N THR A 169 2.69 -3.08 1.43
CA THR A 169 1.78 -3.89 2.24
C THR A 169 0.58 -3.06 2.71
N ARG A 170 -0.46 -3.72 3.23
CA ARG A 170 -1.60 -2.99 3.85
C ARG A 170 -1.13 -2.02 4.93
N SER A 171 -0.12 -2.39 5.70
CA SER A 171 0.39 -1.56 6.79
C SER A 171 0.98 -0.25 6.27
N ASP A 172 1.68 -0.28 5.13
CA ASP A 172 2.21 0.93 4.49
C ASP A 172 1.08 1.88 4.09
N LEU A 173 -0.06 1.34 3.61
CA LEU A 173 -1.24 2.14 3.27
C LEU A 173 -1.92 2.80 4.48
N LEU A 174 -1.82 2.21 5.67
CA LEU A 174 -2.39 2.80 6.89
C LEU A 174 -1.64 4.06 7.33
N HIS A 175 -0.41 4.24 6.87
CA HIS A 175 0.43 5.39 7.19
C HIS A 175 0.30 6.55 6.20
N LEU A 176 -0.47 6.40 5.12
CA LEU A 176 -0.74 7.47 4.14
C LEU A 176 -1.55 8.64 4.72
N ASN A 177 -2.24 8.43 5.84
CA ASN A 177 -3.13 9.40 6.47
C ASN A 177 -2.50 10.07 7.71
N ARG A 178 -1.17 10.10 7.83
CA ARG A 178 -0.45 10.77 8.93
C ARG A 178 0.51 11.82 8.40
#